data_AF-A0A960SRA3-F1
#
_entry.id   AF-A0A960SRA3-F1
#
_cell.length_a   1.000
_cell.length_b   1.000
_cell.length_c   1.000
_cell.angle_alpha   90.00
_cell.angle_beta   90.00
_cell.angle_gamma   90.00
#
_symmetry.space_group_name_H-M   'P 1'
#
loop_
_entity.id
_entity.type
_entity.pdbx_description
1 polymer ?
#
loop_
_entity_poly.entity_id
_entity_poly.type
_entity_poly.pdbx_seq_one_letter_code
_entity_poly.pdbx_strand_id
1 'polypeptide(L)'
;DGEVLGVVLDVSGSMAEYLSAVVREVDKNFKNAPIVYVNHAGMLGDGKDCEIHPIIEPEVTPYWVDEFERKHPSPYWFLWHDLPRKADQHYVDRLIETFKTRPNQFLARGGKNRVGAAAEFLSTQGIDSLYIFSDFEDFVDEVYCDTLGKKLSREHIKTYVQPAAARTDYLHVVSREVAGRSGGSEMKPLTDLLRPGDLDPEPIAVAVKKEVPIPDGVKFATPRENMEDKNLLRTYWGSYSYYDDSKEILKVVNYPNFDLVIRGPAARAEIFLKDGDKYIQSPVIFGFHSHKPYLNEKDGRTYYPRRKFLRNVEEPKFENGEFTWKMVLEDEIRFDVTFWFKEDSLTGTYTAELPPEGQSDNAHIYFGVPPMARKQGEQYVGIDFPGGLSLEDLRLAMTNNTANFYLPVQAEDSQGTNWSRLGFKKGDNYCPYNIMYRDLPSAVREITISGPSFGPRKLEARTTSNNLLLSTGNRADMELWEGFLCRLTRPSDRRHRVVKTEAIKFTIE
;
A
#
# COMPACT_ATOMS: atom_id res chain seq x y z
N ASP A 1 -32.64 27.22 10.90
CA ASP A 1 -32.80 27.88 12.21
C ASP A 1 -31.63 27.50 13.09
N GLY A 2 -31.25 28.31 14.08
CA GLY A 2 -30.00 28.19 14.84
C GLY A 2 -29.81 26.94 15.71
N GLU A 3 -30.33 25.79 15.28
CA GLU A 3 -30.14 24.48 15.87
C GLU A 3 -28.71 23.96 15.58
N VAL A 4 -28.01 23.55 16.63
CA VAL A 4 -26.66 22.99 16.55
C VAL A 4 -26.78 21.48 16.37
N LEU A 5 -26.34 20.97 15.21
CA LEU A 5 -26.38 19.54 14.90
C LEU A 5 -25.11 18.84 15.39
N GLY A 6 -25.24 17.76 16.15
CA GLY A 6 -24.18 16.79 16.41
C GLY A 6 -24.28 15.59 15.47
N VAL A 7 -23.15 15.07 15.01
CA VAL A 7 -23.10 13.99 14.00
C VAL A 7 -22.27 12.83 14.50
N VAL A 8 -22.83 11.62 14.46
CA VAL A 8 -22.09 10.35 14.62
C VAL A 8 -22.01 9.68 13.26
N LEU A 9 -20.79 9.44 12.78
CA LEU A 9 -20.54 8.81 11.49
C LEU A 9 -19.77 7.51 11.66
N ASP A 10 -20.37 6.43 11.18
CA ASP A 10 -19.70 5.16 11.08
C ASP A 10 -18.77 5.14 9.85
N VAL A 11 -17.49 4.90 10.13
CA VAL A 11 -16.39 4.76 9.17
C VAL A 11 -15.75 3.38 9.27
N SER A 12 -16.52 2.39 9.74
CA SER A 12 -16.14 0.99 9.76
C SER A 12 -15.95 0.42 8.36
N GLY A 13 -15.32 -0.76 8.30
CA GLY A 13 -15.15 -1.47 7.04
C GLY A 13 -16.47 -1.89 6.36
N SER A 14 -17.58 -2.09 7.08
CA SER A 14 -18.87 -2.42 6.46
C SER A 14 -19.51 -1.20 5.78
N MET A 15 -19.18 0.02 6.26
CA MET A 15 -19.59 1.29 5.66
C MET A 15 -18.80 1.70 4.40
N ALA A 16 -17.84 0.87 3.99
CA ALA A 16 -16.86 1.22 2.97
C ALA A 16 -17.46 1.54 1.58
N GLU A 17 -18.51 0.83 1.16
CA GLU A 17 -19.20 1.10 -0.11
C GLU A 17 -20.01 2.40 -0.11
N TYR A 18 -20.35 2.91 1.08
CA TYR A 18 -21.09 4.17 1.28
C TYR A 18 -20.18 5.36 1.60
N LEU A 19 -18.87 5.13 1.67
CA LEU A 19 -17.89 6.14 2.07
C LEU A 19 -17.95 7.40 1.19
N SER A 20 -18.27 7.23 -0.09
CA SER A 20 -18.46 8.32 -1.04
C SER A 20 -19.54 9.33 -0.63
N ALA A 21 -20.66 8.81 -0.12
CA ALA A 21 -21.74 9.62 0.39
C ALA A 21 -21.41 10.19 1.76
N VAL A 22 -20.77 9.41 2.65
CA VAL A 22 -20.28 9.91 3.96
C VAL A 22 -19.41 11.14 3.78
N VAL A 23 -18.46 11.04 2.87
CA VAL A 23 -17.58 12.13 2.46
C VAL A 23 -18.45 13.31 1.97
N ARG A 24 -19.23 13.15 0.92
CA ARG A 24 -20.02 14.27 0.35
C ARG A 24 -20.93 14.97 1.38
N GLU A 25 -21.60 14.22 2.24
CA GLU A 25 -22.48 14.75 3.29
C GLU A 25 -21.68 15.57 4.32
N VAL A 26 -20.51 15.09 4.74
CA VAL A 26 -19.62 15.81 5.66
C VAL A 26 -19.15 17.16 5.11
N ASP A 27 -18.73 17.21 3.84
CA ASP A 27 -18.23 18.47 3.25
C ASP A 27 -19.33 19.48 3.00
N LYS A 28 -20.48 19.00 2.51
CA LYS A 28 -21.53 19.86 2.00
C LYS A 28 -22.50 20.30 3.09
N ASN A 29 -22.99 19.34 3.87
CA ASN A 29 -24.14 19.55 4.75
C ASN A 29 -23.73 19.77 6.20
N PHE A 30 -22.57 19.23 6.61
CA PHE A 30 -22.20 19.25 8.02
C PHE A 30 -21.05 20.19 8.35
N LYS A 31 -20.56 21.06 7.46
CA LYS A 31 -19.28 21.81 7.58
C LYS A 31 -18.89 22.34 8.98
N ASN A 32 -19.85 22.79 9.79
CA ASN A 32 -19.60 23.39 11.12
C ASN A 32 -20.07 22.54 12.31
N ALA A 33 -20.70 21.39 12.07
CA ALA A 33 -21.20 20.49 13.11
C ALA A 33 -20.05 19.77 13.85
N PRO A 34 -20.13 19.55 15.17
CA PRO A 34 -19.26 18.59 15.85
C PRO A 34 -19.54 17.17 15.33
N ILE A 35 -18.49 16.49 14.87
CA ILE A 35 -18.59 15.14 14.29
C ILE A 35 -17.74 14.17 15.10
N VAL A 36 -18.36 13.05 15.52
CA VAL A 36 -17.64 11.91 16.09
C VAL A 36 -17.63 10.77 15.08
N TYR A 37 -16.44 10.37 14.66
CA TYR A 37 -16.23 9.19 13.84
C TYR A 37 -16.15 7.95 14.72
N VAL A 38 -16.89 6.90 14.35
CA VAL A 38 -16.85 5.59 15.01
C VAL A 38 -16.38 4.55 14.00
N ASN A 39 -15.43 3.71 14.40
CA ASN A 39 -15.08 2.52 13.64
C ASN A 39 -15.78 1.37 14.38
N HIS A 40 -16.88 0.83 13.87
CA HIS A 40 -17.89 -0.02 14.54
C HIS A 40 -18.92 0.75 15.35
N ALA A 41 -20.19 0.45 15.11
CA ALA A 41 -21.35 1.21 15.56
C ALA A 41 -22.12 0.56 16.72
N GLY A 42 -21.46 -0.25 17.56
CA GLY A 42 -22.11 -0.93 18.68
C GLY A 42 -22.66 0.03 19.76
N MET A 43 -23.76 -0.39 20.41
CA MET A 43 -24.43 0.30 21.52
C MET A 43 -24.70 -0.69 22.67
N LEU A 44 -23.78 -0.79 23.63
CA LEU A 44 -23.75 -1.83 24.66
C LEU A 44 -23.68 -1.24 26.07
N GLY A 45 -24.57 -1.66 26.98
CA GLY A 45 -24.67 -1.12 28.33
C GLY A 45 -23.51 -1.46 29.28
N ASP A 46 -22.75 -2.51 28.99
CA ASP A 46 -21.59 -2.99 29.76
C ASP A 46 -20.24 -2.57 29.16
N GLY A 47 -20.25 -1.85 28.03
CA GLY A 47 -19.06 -1.39 27.32
C GLY A 47 -18.36 -0.22 28.01
N LYS A 48 -17.74 -0.46 29.18
CA LYS A 48 -16.77 0.48 29.74
C LYS A 48 -15.51 0.50 28.85
N ASP A 49 -14.91 1.67 28.72
CA ASP A 49 -13.65 1.97 27.99
C ASP A 49 -13.76 2.49 26.54
N CYS A 50 -14.89 3.13 26.17
CA CYS A 50 -14.90 3.99 24.97
C CYS A 50 -14.61 5.45 25.34
N GLU A 51 -13.61 6.03 24.70
CA GLU A 51 -13.21 7.43 24.90
C GLU A 51 -13.36 8.22 23.60
N ILE A 52 -13.79 9.48 23.70
CA ILE A 52 -13.90 10.39 22.55
C ILE A 52 -12.72 11.36 22.58
N HIS A 53 -11.88 11.30 21.55
CA HIS A 53 -10.66 12.10 21.44
C HIS A 53 -10.78 13.11 20.31
N PRO A 54 -10.32 14.37 20.48
CA PRO A 54 -10.22 15.29 19.37
C PRO A 54 -9.25 14.74 18.31
N ILE A 55 -9.56 14.96 17.05
CA ILE A 55 -8.64 14.63 15.96
C ILE A 55 -7.68 15.80 15.78
N ILE A 56 -6.39 15.51 15.87
CA ILE A 56 -5.31 16.49 15.73
C ILE A 56 -4.48 16.09 14.52
N GLU A 57 -4.32 16.99 13.55
CA GLU A 57 -3.69 16.72 12.24
C GLU A 57 -2.41 15.87 12.32
N PRO A 58 -1.40 16.20 13.15
CA PRO A 58 -0.14 15.46 13.17
C PRO A 58 -0.27 14.02 13.71
N GLU A 59 -1.36 13.71 14.41
CA GLU A 59 -1.63 12.38 14.94
C GLU A 59 -2.30 11.44 13.93
N VAL A 60 -2.83 12.00 12.83
CA VAL A 60 -3.52 11.28 11.75
C VAL A 60 -2.49 10.60 10.84
N THR A 61 -1.88 9.56 11.39
CA THR A 61 -0.88 8.72 10.73
C THR A 61 -1.23 7.25 10.94
N PRO A 62 -0.76 6.31 10.11
CA PRO A 62 -1.06 4.89 10.31
C PRO A 62 -0.37 4.28 11.53
N TYR A 63 0.75 4.87 11.96
CA TYR A 63 1.57 4.34 13.05
C TYR A 63 2.07 5.46 13.96
N TRP A 64 2.01 5.21 15.25
CA TRP A 64 2.73 5.99 16.25
C TRP A 64 4.07 5.34 16.58
N VAL A 65 5.04 6.17 16.96
CA VAL A 65 6.39 5.73 17.32
C VAL A 65 6.56 5.94 18.81
N ASP A 66 6.90 4.89 19.54
CA ASP A 66 7.19 5.00 20.97
C ASP A 66 8.60 5.55 21.24
N GLU A 67 8.93 5.77 22.51
CA GLU A 67 10.24 6.26 22.97
C GLU A 67 11.42 5.34 22.59
N PHE A 68 11.14 4.11 22.14
CA PHE A 68 12.12 3.12 21.68
C PHE A 68 12.12 2.96 20.15
N GLU A 69 11.57 3.93 19.42
CA GLU A 69 11.45 3.93 17.95
C GLU A 69 10.60 2.78 17.36
N ARG A 70 9.77 2.11 18.17
CA ARG A 70 8.91 1.03 17.68
C ARG A 70 7.61 1.60 17.14
N LYS A 71 7.23 1.13 15.95
CA LYS A 71 5.96 1.47 15.32
C LYS A 71 4.82 0.65 15.92
N HIS A 72 3.77 1.33 16.36
CA HIS A 72 2.52 0.75 16.83
C HIS A 72 1.36 1.27 15.99
N PRO A 73 0.36 0.45 15.64
CA PRO A 73 -0.84 0.92 14.96
C PRO A 73 -1.47 2.09 15.72
N SER A 74 -1.71 3.20 15.03
CA SER A 74 -2.45 4.31 15.63
C SER A 74 -3.96 3.97 15.69
N PRO A 75 -4.77 4.75 16.41
CA PRO A 75 -6.23 4.68 16.32
C PRO A 75 -6.78 4.94 14.91
N TYR A 76 -5.98 5.58 14.04
CA TYR A 76 -6.35 5.88 12.65
C TYR A 76 -5.90 4.78 11.67
N TRP A 77 -5.21 3.73 12.14
CA TRP A 77 -4.66 2.65 11.31
C TRP A 77 -5.68 2.05 10.33
N PHE A 78 -6.96 1.99 10.70
CA PHE A 78 -8.04 1.50 9.85
C PHE A 78 -8.22 2.29 8.54
N LEU A 79 -7.92 3.60 8.52
CA LEU A 79 -7.95 4.44 7.30
C LEU A 79 -6.94 3.94 6.26
N TRP A 80 -5.83 3.34 6.71
CA TRP A 80 -4.76 2.84 5.84
C TRP A 80 -4.90 1.35 5.52
N HIS A 81 -5.52 0.55 6.39
CA HIS A 81 -5.42 -0.91 6.29
C HIS A 81 -6.74 -1.65 6.21
N ASP A 82 -7.82 -1.10 6.74
CA ASP A 82 -9.13 -1.76 6.74
C ASP A 82 -10.05 -1.18 5.67
N LEU A 83 -10.21 0.15 5.65
CA LEU A 83 -11.08 0.82 4.69
C LEU A 83 -10.64 0.63 3.23
N PRO A 84 -9.35 0.74 2.86
CA PRO A 84 -8.90 0.50 1.48
C PRO A 84 -9.17 -0.91 0.96
N ARG A 85 -9.38 -1.90 1.85
CA ARG A 85 -9.73 -3.26 1.42
C ARG A 85 -11.17 -3.36 0.91
N LYS A 86 -12.01 -2.37 1.19
CA LYS A 86 -13.46 -2.43 1.00
C LYS A 86 -14.05 -1.19 0.32
N ALA A 87 -13.37 -0.04 0.34
CA ALA A 87 -13.77 1.22 -0.27
C ALA A 87 -12.80 1.64 -1.37
N ASP A 88 -13.26 2.43 -2.35
CA ASP A 88 -12.37 3.08 -3.32
C ASP A 88 -11.44 4.08 -2.64
N GLN A 89 -10.17 4.04 -3.04
CA GLN A 89 -9.10 4.75 -2.38
C GLN A 89 -9.31 6.27 -2.32
N HIS A 90 -9.84 6.89 -3.38
CA HIS A 90 -9.97 8.36 -3.39
C HIS A 90 -10.93 8.87 -2.30
N TYR A 91 -11.96 8.11 -1.95
CA TYR A 91 -12.88 8.46 -0.86
C TYR A 91 -12.20 8.28 0.51
N VAL A 92 -11.31 7.30 0.63
CA VAL A 92 -10.48 7.12 1.83
C VAL A 92 -9.47 8.26 1.97
N ASP A 93 -8.80 8.66 0.88
CA ASP A 93 -7.85 9.78 0.86
C ASP A 93 -8.55 11.09 1.23
N ARG A 94 -9.72 11.35 0.65
CA ARG A 94 -10.55 12.49 1.05
C ARG A 94 -10.86 12.40 2.55
N LEU A 95 -11.30 11.25 3.05
CA LEU A 95 -11.63 11.12 4.47
C LEU A 95 -10.43 11.45 5.37
N ILE A 96 -9.23 11.00 5.01
CA ILE A 96 -7.98 11.36 5.69
C ILE A 96 -7.74 12.87 5.64
N GLU A 97 -7.88 13.51 4.48
CA GLU A 97 -7.74 14.96 4.35
C GLU A 97 -8.76 15.71 5.20
N THR A 98 -9.96 15.15 5.37
CA THR A 98 -10.99 15.74 6.22
C THR A 98 -10.62 15.64 7.69
N PHE A 99 -10.11 14.48 8.12
CA PHE A 99 -9.59 14.29 9.48
C PHE A 99 -8.49 15.31 9.82
N LYS A 100 -7.69 15.71 8.83
CA LYS A 100 -6.60 16.67 9.02
C LYS A 100 -7.04 18.13 9.01
N THR A 101 -7.97 18.48 8.14
CA THR A 101 -8.25 19.89 7.81
C THR A 101 -9.48 20.45 8.52
N ARG A 102 -10.41 19.59 8.92
CA ARG A 102 -11.71 20.06 9.40
C ARG A 102 -11.72 20.25 10.93
N PRO A 103 -12.22 21.39 11.44
CA PRO A 103 -12.36 21.61 12.87
C PRO A 103 -13.52 20.81 13.48
N ASN A 104 -13.54 20.71 14.82
CA ASN A 104 -14.59 20.08 15.62
C ASN A 104 -14.84 18.61 15.24
N GLN A 105 -13.76 17.87 15.06
CA GLN A 105 -13.79 16.45 14.76
C GLN A 105 -13.20 15.62 15.88
N PHE A 106 -13.83 14.48 16.11
CA PHE A 106 -13.49 13.57 17.19
C PHE A 106 -13.51 12.13 16.69
N LEU A 107 -12.73 11.27 17.33
CA LEU A 107 -12.68 9.83 17.05
C LEU A 107 -13.03 9.06 18.32
N ALA A 108 -13.97 8.12 18.22
CA ALA A 108 -14.23 7.15 19.27
C ALA A 108 -13.13 6.07 19.29
N ARG A 109 -12.49 5.89 20.44
CA ARG A 109 -11.38 4.94 20.66
C ARG A 109 -11.76 3.94 21.74
N GLY A 110 -11.37 2.68 21.56
CA GLY A 110 -11.67 1.60 22.51
C GLY A 110 -13.16 1.24 22.57
N GLY A 111 -13.50 0.34 23.48
CA GLY A 111 -14.87 -0.08 23.81
C GLY A 111 -15.70 -0.68 22.67
N LYS A 112 -16.89 -1.17 23.02
CA LYS A 112 -17.92 -1.62 22.05
C LYS A 112 -19.16 -0.73 22.02
N ASN A 113 -19.25 0.27 22.90
CA ASN A 113 -20.35 1.23 22.99
C ASN A 113 -19.99 2.57 22.33
N ARG A 114 -19.52 2.54 21.08
CA ARG A 114 -18.93 3.71 20.43
C ARG A 114 -19.97 4.76 20.06
N VAL A 115 -21.14 4.33 19.58
CA VAL A 115 -22.24 5.24 19.24
C VAL A 115 -22.86 5.85 20.50
N GLY A 116 -23.03 5.06 21.56
CA GLY A 116 -23.50 5.55 22.86
C GLY A 116 -22.56 6.60 23.45
N ALA A 117 -21.26 6.30 23.52
CA ALA A 117 -20.26 7.25 24.01
C ALA A 117 -20.19 8.53 23.15
N ALA A 118 -20.31 8.40 21.83
CA ALA A 118 -20.35 9.54 20.92
C ALA A 118 -21.59 10.42 21.16
N ALA A 119 -22.77 9.81 21.32
CA ALA A 119 -24.01 10.53 21.61
C ALA A 119 -23.94 11.28 22.95
N GLU A 120 -23.43 10.63 24.00
CA GLU A 120 -23.24 11.26 25.30
C GLU A 120 -22.21 12.39 25.28
N PHE A 121 -21.10 12.21 24.56
CA PHE A 121 -20.13 13.29 24.36
C PHE A 121 -20.75 14.48 23.63
N LEU A 122 -21.44 14.23 22.51
CA LEU A 122 -22.06 15.27 21.70
C LEU A 122 -23.14 16.04 22.47
N SER A 123 -23.87 15.39 23.38
CA SER A 123 -24.87 16.08 24.21
C SER A 123 -24.25 17.13 25.13
N THR A 124 -22.99 16.96 25.53
CA THR A 124 -22.23 17.98 26.28
C THR A 124 -21.75 19.16 25.42
N GLN A 125 -21.83 19.05 24.09
CA GLN A 125 -21.40 20.08 23.14
C GLN A 125 -22.50 21.10 22.82
N GLY A 126 -23.64 21.05 23.53
CA GLY A 126 -24.74 22.01 23.34
C GLY A 126 -25.48 21.83 22.01
N ILE A 127 -25.60 20.59 21.54
CA ILE A 127 -26.37 20.26 20.35
C ILE A 127 -27.88 20.29 20.63
N ASP A 128 -28.68 20.65 19.64
CA ASP A 128 -30.15 20.59 19.67
C ASP A 128 -30.68 19.33 18.97
N SER A 129 -29.87 18.75 18.09
CA SER A 129 -30.22 17.54 17.34
C SER A 129 -29.00 16.65 17.16
N LEU A 130 -29.23 15.35 17.17
CA LEU A 130 -28.23 14.31 16.95
C LEU A 130 -28.57 13.57 15.66
N TYR A 131 -27.61 13.44 14.76
CA TYR A 131 -27.73 12.64 13.54
C TYR A 131 -26.75 11.47 13.58
N ILE A 132 -27.26 10.24 13.39
CA ILE A 132 -26.47 9.01 13.41
C ILE A 132 -26.57 8.32 12.05
N PHE A 133 -25.42 8.10 11.42
CA PHE A 133 -25.33 7.40 10.13
C PHE A 133 -24.45 6.14 10.25
N SER A 134 -25.05 4.98 9.95
CA SER A 134 -24.41 3.66 9.99
C SER A 134 -25.23 2.65 9.17
N ASP A 135 -24.69 1.46 8.97
CA ASP A 135 -25.42 0.29 8.47
C ASP A 135 -26.22 -0.42 9.58
N PHE A 136 -25.94 -0.11 10.85
CA PHE A 136 -26.55 -0.71 12.04
C PHE A 136 -26.46 -2.25 12.04
N GLU A 137 -25.32 -2.81 11.60
CA GLU A 137 -25.07 -4.26 11.64
C GLU A 137 -24.50 -4.73 12.99
N ASP A 138 -23.85 -3.83 13.72
CA ASP A 138 -23.24 -4.13 15.01
C ASP A 138 -24.27 -4.28 16.13
N PHE A 139 -23.95 -5.13 17.12
CA PHE A 139 -24.88 -5.47 18.22
C PHE A 139 -25.36 -4.25 19.01
N VAL A 140 -26.66 -4.25 19.31
CA VAL A 140 -27.35 -3.22 20.10
C VAL A 140 -28.07 -3.83 21.31
N ASP A 141 -27.84 -3.25 22.49
CA ASP A 141 -28.59 -3.52 23.72
C ASP A 141 -29.81 -2.59 23.81
N GLU A 142 -31.01 -3.17 23.73
CA GLU A 142 -32.29 -2.46 23.78
C GLU A 142 -32.49 -1.67 25.09
N VAL A 143 -32.08 -2.22 26.23
CA VAL A 143 -32.23 -1.57 27.55
C VAL A 143 -31.33 -0.33 27.63
N TYR A 144 -30.12 -0.46 27.09
CA TYR A 144 -29.21 0.68 26.97
C TYR A 144 -29.77 1.75 26.02
N CYS A 145 -30.27 1.36 24.84
CA CYS A 145 -30.86 2.29 23.89
C CYS A 145 -32.07 3.05 24.46
N ASP A 146 -32.97 2.39 25.19
CA ASP A 146 -34.10 3.04 25.86
C ASP A 146 -33.62 4.07 26.92
N THR A 147 -32.57 3.71 27.66
CA THR A 147 -31.95 4.61 28.64
C THR A 147 -31.36 5.85 27.96
N LEU A 148 -30.62 5.66 26.87
CA LEU A 148 -30.02 6.74 26.09
C LEU A 148 -31.11 7.64 25.46
N GLY A 149 -32.14 7.06 24.84
CA GLY A 149 -33.23 7.83 24.23
C GLY A 149 -34.01 8.66 25.25
N LYS A 150 -34.27 8.12 26.45
CA LYS A 150 -34.86 8.88 27.57
C LYS A 150 -33.96 10.03 28.03
N LYS A 151 -32.64 9.83 28.07
CA LYS A 151 -31.69 10.88 28.43
C LYS A 151 -31.71 12.02 27.41
N LEU A 152 -31.55 11.70 26.12
CA LEU A 152 -31.59 12.68 25.02
C LEU A 152 -32.91 13.46 24.99
N SER A 153 -34.04 12.78 25.27
CA SER A 153 -35.36 13.42 25.40
C SER A 153 -35.42 14.45 26.53
N ARG A 154 -34.85 14.15 27.71
CA ARG A 154 -34.77 15.09 28.85
C ARG A 154 -33.86 16.27 28.56
N GLU A 155 -32.83 16.05 27.74
CA GLU A 155 -31.90 17.08 27.27
C GLU A 155 -32.46 17.86 26.08
N HIS A 156 -33.68 17.55 25.62
CA HIS A 156 -34.35 18.16 24.47
C HIS A 156 -33.62 17.99 23.13
N ILE A 157 -32.82 16.94 22.99
CA ILE A 157 -32.05 16.63 21.78
C ILE A 157 -32.84 15.66 20.91
N LYS A 158 -33.28 16.10 19.73
CA LYS A 158 -33.98 15.21 18.77
C LYS A 158 -32.98 14.34 18.02
N THR A 159 -33.21 13.03 17.96
CA THR A 159 -32.28 12.11 17.28
C THR A 159 -32.82 11.60 15.95
N TYR A 160 -32.04 11.77 14.90
CA TYR A 160 -32.30 11.27 13.55
C TYR A 160 -31.33 10.14 13.24
N VAL A 161 -31.87 9.00 12.80
CA VAL A 161 -31.07 7.83 12.43
C VAL A 161 -31.25 7.56 10.95
N GLN A 162 -30.15 7.50 10.22
CA GLN A 162 -30.18 7.23 8.79
C GLN A 162 -29.38 5.97 8.49
N PRO A 163 -30.04 4.90 8.02
CA PRO A 163 -29.34 3.69 7.64
C PRO A 163 -28.68 3.84 6.26
N ALA A 164 -27.55 3.17 6.05
CA ALA A 164 -26.92 3.12 4.73
C ALA A 164 -27.79 2.31 3.73
N ALA A 165 -28.23 1.12 4.15
CA ALA A 165 -29.06 0.20 3.38
C ALA A 165 -30.33 -0.21 4.16
N ALA A 166 -31.24 -0.91 3.50
CA ALA A 166 -32.51 -1.29 4.11
C ALA A 166 -32.37 -2.31 5.26
N ARG A 167 -33.00 -1.97 6.40
CA ARG A 167 -33.46 -2.81 7.52
C ARG A 167 -32.53 -3.93 8.02
N THR A 168 -31.82 -3.62 9.09
CA THR A 168 -31.31 -4.60 10.06
C THR A 168 -32.26 -4.71 11.27
N ASP A 169 -32.20 -5.82 12.01
CA ASP A 169 -32.97 -5.99 13.26
C ASP A 169 -32.57 -4.95 14.31
N TYR A 170 -31.30 -4.53 14.32
CA TYR A 170 -30.79 -3.53 15.25
C TYR A 170 -31.23 -2.11 14.90
N LEU A 171 -31.36 -1.76 13.61
CA LEU A 171 -31.92 -0.46 13.20
C LEU A 171 -33.28 -0.23 13.85
N HIS A 172 -34.16 -1.24 13.86
CA HIS A 172 -35.49 -1.11 14.46
C HIS A 172 -35.43 -0.74 15.96
N VAL A 173 -34.49 -1.34 16.70
CA VAL A 173 -34.26 -1.03 18.11
C VAL A 173 -33.81 0.42 18.28
N VAL A 174 -32.80 0.86 17.52
CA VAL A 174 -32.26 2.23 17.61
C VAL A 174 -33.31 3.26 17.19
N SER A 175 -34.05 3.02 16.10
CA SER A 175 -35.14 3.87 15.63
C SER A 175 -36.24 4.02 16.69
N ARG A 176 -36.66 2.92 17.34
CA ARG A 176 -37.75 2.94 18.33
C ARG A 176 -37.30 3.53 19.66
N GLU A 177 -36.20 3.03 20.21
CA GLU A 177 -35.76 3.35 21.58
C GLU A 177 -34.86 4.58 21.67
N VAL A 178 -34.17 4.99 20.60
CA VAL A 178 -33.35 6.22 20.62
C VAL A 178 -34.05 7.35 19.86
N ALA A 179 -34.30 7.19 18.56
CA ALA A 179 -34.91 8.26 17.75
C ALA A 179 -36.36 8.56 18.19
N GLY A 180 -37.20 7.54 18.34
CA GLY A 180 -38.58 7.68 18.76
C GLY A 180 -38.74 8.28 20.17
N ARG A 181 -37.94 7.83 21.13
CA ARG A 181 -37.97 8.36 22.52
C ARG A 181 -37.51 9.82 22.63
N SER A 182 -36.55 10.21 21.80
CA SER A 182 -36.03 11.58 21.76
C SER A 182 -36.87 12.53 20.90
N GLY A 183 -37.97 12.04 20.30
CA GLY A 183 -38.87 12.85 19.47
C GLY A 183 -38.33 13.15 18.06
N GLY A 184 -37.29 12.43 17.63
CA GLY A 184 -36.81 12.44 16.24
C GLY A 184 -37.40 11.28 15.43
N SER A 185 -36.69 10.85 14.38
CA SER A 185 -37.22 9.87 13.43
C SER A 185 -36.13 9.10 12.67
N GLU A 186 -36.50 7.92 12.17
CA GLU A 186 -35.74 7.22 11.13
C GLU A 186 -35.87 7.97 9.80
N MET A 187 -34.74 8.18 9.13
CA MET A 187 -34.64 8.77 7.80
C MET A 187 -34.63 7.67 6.74
N LYS A 188 -34.92 8.04 5.48
CA LYS A 188 -34.84 7.09 4.37
C LYS A 188 -33.41 6.53 4.26
N PRO A 189 -33.25 5.23 3.95
CA PRO A 189 -31.95 4.67 3.63
C PRO A 189 -31.22 5.51 2.61
N LEU A 190 -29.91 5.67 2.78
CA LEU A 190 -29.10 6.44 1.84
C LEU A 190 -29.22 5.88 0.41
N THR A 191 -29.25 4.56 0.28
CA THR A 191 -29.47 3.85 -0.99
C THR A 191 -30.75 4.28 -1.74
N ASP A 192 -31.80 4.72 -1.04
CA ASP A 192 -33.04 5.23 -1.65
C ASP A 192 -32.90 6.68 -2.14
N LEU A 193 -31.86 7.39 -1.71
CA LEU A 193 -31.61 8.80 -2.04
C LEU A 193 -30.58 8.96 -3.16
N LEU A 194 -29.78 7.92 -3.44
CA LEU A 194 -28.73 7.93 -4.45
C LEU A 194 -29.30 7.70 -5.85
N ARG A 195 -28.87 8.51 -6.83
CA ARG A 195 -29.17 8.27 -8.24
C ARG A 195 -28.22 7.23 -8.83
N PRO A 196 -28.61 6.51 -9.90
CA PRO A 196 -27.68 5.67 -10.65
C PRO A 196 -26.44 6.47 -11.06
N GLY A 197 -25.25 6.01 -10.68
CA GLY A 197 -23.96 6.69 -10.91
C GLY A 197 -23.48 7.59 -9.77
N ASP A 198 -24.27 7.84 -8.71
CA ASP A 198 -23.82 8.66 -7.57
C ASP A 198 -22.74 7.95 -6.73
N LEU A 199 -22.65 6.61 -6.80
CA LEU A 199 -21.65 5.78 -6.12
C LEU A 199 -20.51 5.31 -7.05
N ASP A 200 -20.62 5.50 -8.37
CA ASP A 200 -19.59 5.05 -9.29
C ASP A 200 -18.34 5.93 -9.10
N PRO A 201 -17.16 5.35 -8.81
CA PRO A 201 -15.93 6.12 -8.80
C PRO A 201 -15.72 6.68 -10.21
N GLU A 202 -15.50 7.99 -10.33
CA GLU A 202 -14.86 8.47 -11.55
C GLU A 202 -13.50 7.75 -11.65
N PRO A 203 -13.22 7.06 -12.76
CA PRO A 203 -11.94 6.39 -12.92
C PRO A 203 -10.84 7.42 -12.72
N ILE A 204 -9.79 7.07 -11.97
CA ILE A 204 -8.57 7.86 -11.91
C ILE A 204 -8.18 8.14 -13.35
N ALA A 205 -8.33 9.39 -13.76
CA ALA A 205 -8.11 9.77 -15.13
C ALA A 205 -6.68 9.36 -15.49
N VAL A 206 -6.56 8.50 -16.50
CA VAL A 206 -5.29 8.22 -17.17
C VAL A 206 -4.76 9.58 -17.60
N ALA A 207 -3.77 10.10 -16.85
CA ALA A 207 -3.28 11.45 -17.06
C ALA A 207 -2.85 11.58 -18.52
N VAL A 208 -3.57 12.40 -19.28
CA VAL A 208 -3.21 12.70 -20.66
C VAL A 208 -1.84 13.37 -20.61
N LYS A 209 -0.87 12.76 -21.29
CA LYS A 209 0.54 13.18 -21.37
C LYS A 209 0.60 14.66 -21.80
N LYS A 210 0.69 15.57 -20.84
CA LYS A 210 1.11 16.96 -21.06
C LYS A 210 2.57 17.02 -20.66
N GLU A 211 3.43 17.43 -21.58
CA GLU A 211 4.82 17.72 -21.24
C GLU A 211 4.83 18.90 -20.25
N VAL A 212 5.20 18.60 -19.01
CA VAL A 212 5.32 19.59 -17.96
C VAL A 212 6.79 20.04 -17.92
N PRO A 213 7.06 21.36 -17.84
CA PRO A 213 8.43 21.87 -17.75
C PRO A 213 9.15 21.29 -16.52
N ILE A 214 10.39 20.87 -16.73
CA ILE A 214 11.28 20.33 -15.69
C ILE A 214 11.86 21.52 -14.89
N PRO A 215 12.02 21.42 -13.55
CA PRO A 215 12.65 22.49 -12.77
C PRO A 215 14.06 22.85 -13.28
N ASP A 216 14.42 24.13 -13.19
CA ASP A 216 15.75 24.60 -13.62
C ASP A 216 16.88 23.88 -12.87
N GLY A 217 17.90 23.47 -13.62
CA GLY A 217 19.09 22.80 -13.06
C GLY A 217 18.96 21.29 -12.84
N VAL A 218 17.77 20.70 -13.04
CA VAL A 218 17.61 19.24 -12.99
C VAL A 218 18.17 18.60 -14.27
N LYS A 219 19.08 17.64 -14.09
CA LYS A 219 19.61 16.78 -15.16
C LYS A 219 19.27 15.34 -14.86
N PHE A 220 19.00 14.56 -15.89
CA PHE A 220 18.70 13.14 -15.74
C PHE A 220 19.73 12.28 -16.45
N ALA A 221 19.89 11.05 -15.96
CA ALA A 221 20.76 10.04 -16.56
C ALA A 221 22.18 10.55 -16.81
N THR A 222 22.71 11.36 -15.88
CA THR A 222 24.01 12.01 -16.05
C THR A 222 25.13 10.95 -16.11
N PRO A 223 25.96 10.85 -17.17
CA PRO A 223 26.97 9.80 -17.24
C PRO A 223 28.07 9.93 -16.17
N ARG A 224 28.40 8.84 -15.48
CA ARG A 224 29.39 8.76 -14.39
C ARG A 224 30.39 7.61 -14.59
N GLU A 225 31.65 7.83 -14.21
CA GLU A 225 32.70 6.79 -14.29
C GLU A 225 32.43 5.63 -13.31
N ASN A 226 31.95 5.94 -12.10
CA ASN A 226 31.71 4.95 -11.06
C ASN A 226 30.36 5.22 -10.37
N MET A 227 29.67 4.14 -10.00
CA MET A 227 28.48 4.17 -9.14
C MET A 227 28.81 3.86 -7.67
N GLU A 228 30.08 3.64 -7.36
CA GLU A 228 30.58 3.14 -6.07
C GLU A 228 30.59 4.17 -4.92
N ASP A 229 29.72 5.17 -4.92
CA ASP A 229 29.47 5.82 -3.64
C ASP A 229 28.67 4.85 -2.75
N LYS A 230 29.43 4.07 -1.97
CA LYS A 230 28.91 3.06 -1.05
C LYS A 230 27.90 3.67 -0.07
N ASN A 231 27.95 4.99 0.16
CA ASN A 231 26.97 5.69 0.99
C ASN A 231 25.66 6.02 0.24
N LEU A 232 25.60 5.98 -1.08
CA LEU A 232 24.35 6.13 -1.83
C LEU A 232 23.67 4.77 -1.98
N LEU A 233 24.38 3.72 -2.43
CA LEU A 233 23.80 2.37 -2.62
C LEU A 233 23.31 1.72 -1.32
N ARG A 234 24.08 1.82 -0.23
CA ARG A 234 23.70 1.31 1.11
C ARG A 234 22.45 2.01 1.65
N THR A 235 22.24 3.23 1.18
CA THR A 235 21.19 4.13 1.63
C THR A 235 20.04 4.17 0.65
N TYR A 236 19.92 3.28 -0.35
CA TYR A 236 18.76 3.24 -1.28
C TYR A 236 17.77 2.08 -1.08
N TRP A 237 18.11 1.08 -0.26
CA TRP A 237 17.21 -0.04 0.03
C TRP A 237 16.94 -0.31 1.51
N GLY A 238 17.30 0.61 2.42
CA GLY A 238 16.73 0.73 3.79
C GLY A 238 16.93 -0.42 4.79
N SER A 239 17.33 -1.61 4.37
CA SER A 239 17.62 -2.77 5.23
C SER A 239 18.65 -3.72 4.62
N TYR A 240 19.16 -3.36 3.44
CA TYR A 240 20.36 -3.96 2.89
C TYR A 240 21.56 -3.14 3.39
N SER A 241 21.92 -3.34 4.65
CA SER A 241 23.37 -3.46 4.86
C SER A 241 23.85 -4.41 3.77
N TYR A 242 24.91 -4.07 3.05
CA TYR A 242 25.75 -5.11 2.46
C TYR A 242 26.09 -6.03 3.62
N TYR A 243 25.22 -7.00 3.89
CA TYR A 243 25.50 -8.14 4.73
C TYR A 243 26.82 -8.67 4.13
N ASP A 244 27.75 -9.09 4.97
CA ASP A 244 29.04 -9.64 4.51
C ASP A 244 28.85 -10.66 3.38
N ASP A 245 27.67 -11.29 3.33
CA ASP A 245 27.15 -12.21 2.33
C ASP A 245 26.92 -11.68 0.90
N SER A 246 27.26 -10.44 0.57
CA SER A 246 27.07 -9.89 -0.80
C SER A 246 28.29 -9.11 -1.31
N LYS A 247 29.42 -9.21 -0.61
CA LYS A 247 30.64 -8.44 -0.92
C LYS A 247 31.44 -9.03 -2.08
N GLU A 248 31.31 -10.32 -2.35
CA GLU A 248 32.11 -10.99 -3.37
C GLU A 248 31.51 -10.79 -4.76
N ILE A 249 32.30 -10.25 -5.68
CA ILE A 249 31.95 -10.21 -7.11
C ILE A 249 32.34 -11.54 -7.72
N LEU A 250 31.36 -12.35 -8.09
CA LEU A 250 31.59 -13.65 -8.72
C LEU A 250 31.85 -13.49 -10.22
N LYS A 251 31.16 -12.52 -10.86
CA LYS A 251 31.31 -12.25 -12.30
C LYS A 251 30.86 -10.85 -12.67
N VAL A 252 31.54 -10.28 -13.66
CA VAL A 252 31.08 -9.11 -14.41
C VAL A 252 30.93 -9.52 -15.88
N VAL A 253 29.80 -9.17 -16.49
CA VAL A 253 29.54 -9.33 -17.92
C VAL A 253 29.23 -7.95 -18.48
N ASN A 254 30.04 -7.49 -19.44
CA ASN A 254 29.93 -6.16 -20.02
C ASN A 254 29.19 -6.23 -21.35
N TYR A 255 28.16 -5.39 -21.51
CA TYR A 255 27.46 -5.18 -22.77
C TYR A 255 27.49 -3.70 -23.14
N PRO A 256 27.15 -3.31 -24.39
CA PRO A 256 27.17 -1.89 -24.78
C PRO A 256 26.27 -1.01 -23.92
N ASN A 257 25.06 -1.48 -23.60
CA ASN A 257 24.03 -0.67 -22.94
C ASN A 257 23.93 -0.91 -21.42
N PHE A 258 24.56 -1.96 -20.90
CA PHE A 258 24.57 -2.26 -19.47
C PHE A 258 25.74 -3.17 -19.07
N ASP A 259 26.08 -3.15 -17.79
CA ASP A 259 26.91 -4.20 -17.17
C ASP A 259 26.06 -5.04 -16.23
N LEU A 260 26.30 -6.35 -16.23
CA LEU A 260 25.72 -7.31 -15.30
C LEU A 260 26.79 -7.72 -14.28
N VAL A 261 26.56 -7.42 -13.01
CA VAL A 261 27.43 -7.80 -11.90
C VAL A 261 26.74 -8.85 -11.05
N ILE A 262 27.32 -10.04 -10.96
CA ILE A 262 26.81 -11.14 -10.14
C ILE A 262 27.59 -11.18 -8.83
N ARG A 263 26.87 -11.12 -7.71
CA ARG A 263 27.43 -11.07 -6.35
C ARG A 263 27.02 -12.24 -5.49
N GLY A 264 27.91 -12.62 -4.59
CA GLY A 264 27.70 -13.70 -3.63
C GLY A 264 28.19 -13.43 -2.21
N PRO A 265 27.90 -14.36 -1.27
CA PRO A 265 27.04 -15.56 -1.33
C PRO A 265 25.50 -15.38 -1.51
N ALA A 266 24.96 -14.16 -1.59
CA ALA A 266 23.50 -13.91 -1.64
C ALA A 266 22.80 -14.02 -3.02
N ALA A 267 23.39 -14.68 -4.02
CA ALA A 267 22.89 -14.82 -5.41
C ALA A 267 22.14 -13.60 -5.97
N ARG A 268 22.85 -12.48 -6.07
CA ARG A 268 22.32 -11.23 -6.64
C ARG A 268 22.92 -10.94 -8.00
N ALA A 269 22.10 -10.35 -8.86
CA ALA A 269 22.53 -9.79 -10.13
C ALA A 269 22.15 -8.30 -10.15
N GLU A 270 23.14 -7.44 -10.39
CA GLU A 270 22.95 -5.99 -10.52
C GLU A 270 23.12 -5.61 -11.99
N ILE A 271 22.11 -4.94 -12.55
CA ILE A 271 22.11 -4.45 -13.92
C ILE A 271 22.39 -2.95 -13.87
N PHE A 272 23.60 -2.54 -14.25
CA PHE A 272 24.00 -1.14 -14.32
C PHE A 272 23.78 -0.60 -15.74
N LEU A 273 22.84 0.33 -15.91
CA LEU A 273 22.61 0.97 -17.21
C LEU A 273 23.77 1.89 -17.57
N LYS A 274 24.18 1.86 -18.84
CA LYS A 274 25.31 2.63 -19.35
C LYS A 274 24.95 3.53 -20.51
N ASP A 275 25.67 4.64 -20.60
CA ASP A 275 25.80 5.51 -21.76
C ASP A 275 27.27 5.60 -22.19
N GLY A 276 27.61 4.89 -23.27
CA GLY A 276 29.00 4.54 -23.56
C GLY A 276 29.58 3.66 -22.45
N ASP A 277 30.75 4.03 -21.94
CA ASP A 277 31.43 3.31 -20.84
C ASP A 277 31.03 3.84 -19.45
N LYS A 278 30.06 4.75 -19.37
CA LYS A 278 29.68 5.44 -18.13
C LYS A 278 28.31 5.00 -17.64
N TYR A 279 28.12 4.98 -16.32
CA TYR A 279 26.87 4.62 -15.68
C TYR A 279 25.93 5.81 -15.51
N ILE A 280 24.63 5.59 -15.67
CA ILE A 280 23.64 6.68 -15.67
C ILE A 280 22.66 6.65 -14.48
N GLN A 281 22.45 5.48 -13.88
CA GLN A 281 21.44 5.26 -12.85
C GLN A 281 21.86 4.16 -11.88
N SER A 282 21.30 4.17 -10.67
CA SER A 282 21.37 3.03 -9.75
C SER A 282 20.98 1.72 -10.45
N PRO A 283 21.54 0.56 -10.05
CA PRO A 283 21.27 -0.68 -10.75
C PRO A 283 19.86 -1.19 -10.48
N VAL A 284 19.28 -1.85 -11.49
CA VAL A 284 18.15 -2.77 -11.26
C VAL A 284 18.71 -4.03 -10.61
N ILE A 285 18.11 -4.46 -9.50
CA ILE A 285 18.62 -5.56 -8.68
C ILE A 285 17.75 -6.79 -8.87
N PHE A 286 18.30 -7.87 -9.39
CA PHE A 286 17.75 -9.21 -9.33
C PHE A 286 18.23 -9.92 -8.07
N GLY A 287 17.33 -10.60 -7.38
CA GLY A 287 17.67 -11.40 -6.22
C GLY A 287 16.62 -12.45 -5.92
N PHE A 288 16.89 -13.24 -4.87
CA PHE A 288 15.96 -14.25 -4.37
C PHE A 288 15.77 -14.08 -2.86
N HIS A 289 14.61 -14.49 -2.37
CA HIS A 289 14.31 -14.58 -0.95
C HIS A 289 13.82 -15.99 -0.63
N SER A 290 14.18 -16.45 0.56
CA SER A 290 13.48 -17.50 1.32
C SER A 290 13.53 -17.08 2.79
N HIS A 291 12.40 -17.17 3.48
CA HIS A 291 12.20 -16.64 4.83
C HIS A 291 11.95 -17.76 5.84
N LYS A 292 12.38 -17.56 7.08
CA LYS A 292 12.08 -18.44 8.22
C LYS A 292 11.21 -17.67 9.21
N PRO A 293 9.88 -17.69 9.07
CA PRO A 293 9.01 -16.94 9.97
C PRO A 293 9.17 -17.45 11.39
N TYR A 294 9.21 -16.54 12.37
CA TYR A 294 9.11 -16.89 13.78
C TYR A 294 8.24 -15.88 14.52
N LEU A 295 7.47 -16.37 15.49
CA LEU A 295 6.72 -15.52 16.41
C LEU A 295 7.67 -15.07 17.52
N ASN A 296 7.86 -13.76 17.69
CA ASN A 296 8.56 -13.24 18.85
C ASN A 296 7.58 -13.19 20.03
N GLU A 297 7.77 -14.07 21.01
CA GLU A 297 6.90 -14.17 22.18
C GLU A 297 6.87 -12.90 23.04
N LYS A 298 7.91 -12.04 22.94
CA LYS A 298 7.99 -10.81 23.75
C LYS A 298 7.06 -9.70 23.27
N ASP A 299 6.84 -9.59 21.96
CA ASP A 299 6.02 -8.53 21.37
C ASP A 299 4.81 -9.05 20.57
N GLY A 300 4.66 -10.38 20.48
CA GLY A 300 3.57 -11.05 19.77
C GLY A 300 3.62 -10.88 18.26
N ARG A 301 4.71 -10.35 17.68
CA ARG A 301 4.83 -10.09 16.24
C ARG A 301 5.52 -11.26 15.55
N THR A 302 5.02 -11.62 14.37
CA THR A 302 5.71 -12.55 13.47
C THR A 302 6.78 -11.80 12.67
N TYR A 303 8.02 -12.25 12.79
CA TYR A 303 9.14 -11.76 12.02
C TYR A 303 9.45 -12.71 10.87
N TYR A 304 9.91 -12.16 9.75
CA TYR A 304 10.24 -12.92 8.53
C TYR A 304 11.71 -12.70 8.14
N PRO A 305 12.68 -13.11 8.97
CA PRO A 305 14.09 -13.04 8.60
C PRO A 305 14.36 -13.89 7.35
N ARG A 306 15.34 -13.49 6.55
CA ARG A 306 15.85 -14.33 5.47
C ARG A 306 16.60 -15.52 6.04
N ARG A 307 16.47 -16.68 5.39
CA ARG A 307 17.29 -17.85 5.69
C ARG A 307 18.75 -17.54 5.38
N LYS A 308 19.64 -18.00 6.25
CA LYS A 308 21.08 -17.86 6.07
C LYS A 308 21.56 -18.80 4.96
N PHE A 309 22.46 -18.31 4.11
CA PHE A 309 23.24 -19.18 3.23
C PHE A 309 24.18 -20.04 4.09
N LEU A 310 24.23 -21.34 3.82
CA LEU A 310 25.13 -22.27 4.52
C LEU A 310 26.30 -22.66 3.63
N ARG A 311 26.02 -23.15 2.42
CA ARG A 311 27.04 -23.65 1.49
C ARG A 311 26.50 -23.77 0.06
N ASN A 312 27.42 -23.91 -0.88
CA ASN A 312 27.13 -24.32 -2.24
C ASN A 312 26.95 -25.84 -2.31
N VAL A 313 26.03 -26.31 -3.15
CA VAL A 313 25.96 -27.73 -3.54
C VAL A 313 27.15 -28.06 -4.45
N GLU A 314 27.48 -27.14 -5.35
CA GLU A 314 28.63 -27.15 -6.24
C GLU A 314 29.05 -25.69 -6.53
N GLU A 315 30.31 -25.47 -6.94
CA GLU A 315 30.78 -24.14 -7.31
C GLU A 315 29.88 -23.48 -8.37
N PRO A 316 29.59 -22.16 -8.26
CA PRO A 316 28.76 -21.46 -9.22
C PRO A 316 29.32 -21.57 -10.64
N LYS A 317 28.48 -21.93 -11.61
CA LYS A 317 28.90 -22.21 -12.99
C LYS A 317 28.54 -21.07 -13.92
N PHE A 318 29.46 -20.78 -14.84
CA PHE A 318 29.31 -19.74 -15.87
C PHE A 318 29.66 -20.31 -17.24
N GLU A 319 28.66 -20.65 -18.04
CA GLU A 319 28.87 -21.31 -19.34
C GLU A 319 27.86 -20.76 -20.36
N ASN A 320 28.33 -20.39 -21.56
CA ASN A 320 27.49 -20.04 -22.72
C ASN A 320 26.36 -19.01 -22.45
N GLY A 321 26.64 -17.95 -21.67
CA GLY A 321 25.64 -16.94 -21.33
C GLY A 321 24.63 -17.38 -20.26
N GLU A 322 24.95 -18.43 -19.51
CA GLU A 322 24.19 -18.92 -18.38
C GLU A 322 25.03 -18.86 -17.10
N PHE A 323 24.38 -18.45 -16.01
CA PHE A 323 24.88 -18.59 -14.65
C PHE A 323 23.93 -19.49 -13.86
N THR A 324 24.47 -20.53 -13.25
CA THR A 324 23.71 -21.45 -12.40
C THR A 324 24.36 -21.54 -11.03
N TRP A 325 23.53 -21.37 -10.00
CA TRP A 325 23.96 -21.42 -8.61
C TRP A 325 23.02 -22.26 -7.77
N LYS A 326 23.55 -23.35 -7.21
CA LYS A 326 22.84 -24.30 -6.35
C LYS A 326 23.28 -24.13 -4.90
N MET A 327 22.37 -23.69 -4.05
CA MET A 327 22.65 -23.30 -2.67
C MET A 327 21.95 -24.23 -1.69
N VAL A 328 22.54 -24.36 -0.50
CA VAL A 328 21.88 -24.89 0.69
C VAL A 328 21.72 -23.76 1.68
N LEU A 329 20.48 -23.50 2.10
CA LEU A 329 20.10 -22.48 3.06
C LEU A 329 19.84 -23.10 4.44
N GLU A 330 19.61 -22.25 5.44
CA GLU A 330 19.18 -22.63 6.78
C GLU A 330 18.02 -23.64 6.75
N ASP A 331 18.08 -24.63 7.65
CA ASP A 331 17.25 -25.84 7.69
C ASP A 331 17.52 -26.85 6.56
N GLU A 332 18.73 -26.79 5.97
CA GLU A 332 19.20 -27.71 4.92
C GLU A 332 18.35 -27.67 3.64
N ILE A 333 17.69 -26.53 3.40
CA ILE A 333 16.81 -26.33 2.23
C ILE A 333 17.65 -26.04 1.00
N ARG A 334 17.42 -26.81 -0.07
CA ARG A 334 18.03 -26.51 -1.37
C ARG A 334 17.32 -25.38 -2.10
N PHE A 335 18.10 -24.44 -2.62
CA PHE A 335 17.62 -23.30 -3.41
C PHE A 335 18.54 -23.10 -4.62
N ASP A 336 18.02 -23.34 -5.82
CA ASP A 336 18.77 -23.24 -7.06
C ASP A 336 18.28 -22.02 -7.86
N VAL A 337 19.20 -21.16 -8.30
CA VAL A 337 18.95 -19.97 -9.13
C VAL A 337 19.66 -20.14 -10.47
N THR A 338 18.97 -19.76 -11.56
CA THR A 338 19.57 -19.67 -12.88
C THR A 338 19.27 -18.32 -13.52
N PHE A 339 20.32 -17.70 -14.07
CA PHE A 339 20.25 -16.51 -14.89
C PHE A 339 20.76 -16.82 -16.30
N TRP A 340 19.98 -16.51 -17.33
CA TRP A 340 20.42 -16.47 -18.72
C TRP A 340 20.55 -15.03 -19.17
N PHE A 341 21.66 -14.67 -19.81
CA PHE A 341 21.92 -13.30 -20.24
C PHE A 341 22.37 -13.25 -21.70
N LYS A 342 21.99 -12.16 -22.36
CA LYS A 342 22.34 -11.77 -23.73
C LYS A 342 22.63 -10.27 -23.77
N GLU A 343 23.06 -9.77 -24.92
CA GLU A 343 23.41 -8.35 -25.14
C GLU A 343 22.29 -7.36 -24.83
N ASP A 344 21.04 -7.82 -24.83
CA ASP A 344 19.84 -7.00 -24.64
C ASP A 344 18.96 -7.45 -23.48
N SER A 345 19.28 -8.57 -22.81
CA SER A 345 18.33 -9.19 -21.90
C SER A 345 18.94 -10.09 -20.82
N LEU A 346 18.24 -10.16 -19.68
CA LEU A 346 18.48 -11.07 -18.57
C LEU A 346 17.21 -11.87 -18.31
N THR A 347 17.30 -13.17 -18.08
CA THR A 347 16.17 -14.03 -17.71
C THR A 347 16.51 -14.79 -16.43
N GLY A 348 15.73 -14.60 -15.37
CA GLY A 348 15.98 -15.21 -14.05
C GLY A 348 14.86 -16.13 -13.59
N THR A 349 15.21 -17.23 -12.94
CA THR A 349 14.25 -18.20 -12.37
C THR A 349 14.88 -18.96 -11.20
N TYR A 350 14.07 -19.75 -10.49
CA TYR A 350 14.50 -20.52 -9.34
C TYR A 350 13.74 -21.84 -9.17
N THR A 351 14.31 -22.74 -8.35
CA THR A 351 13.63 -23.86 -7.69
C THR A 351 14.02 -23.89 -6.21
N ALA A 352 13.07 -24.14 -5.34
CA ALA A 352 13.29 -24.22 -3.90
C ALA A 352 12.62 -25.48 -3.34
N GLU A 353 13.30 -26.18 -2.44
CA GLU A 353 12.68 -27.22 -1.64
C GLU A 353 11.79 -26.61 -0.56
N LEU A 354 10.73 -27.33 -0.16
CA LEU A 354 9.91 -26.88 0.95
C LEU A 354 10.67 -27.05 2.28
N PRO A 355 10.46 -26.14 3.24
CA PRO A 355 10.94 -26.33 4.59
C PRO A 355 10.50 -27.68 5.19
N PRO A 356 11.29 -28.23 6.13
CA PRO A 356 10.82 -29.28 7.01
C PRO A 356 9.45 -28.91 7.60
N GLU A 357 8.53 -29.87 7.66
CA GLU A 357 7.14 -29.69 8.15
C GLU A 357 6.18 -28.93 7.22
N GLY A 358 6.61 -28.52 6.02
CA GLY A 358 5.73 -27.95 5.00
C GLY A 358 5.26 -26.52 5.27
N GLN A 359 5.94 -25.80 6.17
CA GLN A 359 5.69 -24.39 6.45
C GLN A 359 5.99 -23.53 5.21
N SER A 360 5.31 -22.38 5.08
CA SER A 360 5.60 -21.42 4.01
C SER A 360 6.90 -20.68 4.30
N ASP A 361 7.85 -20.70 3.35
CA ASP A 361 9.06 -19.90 3.39
C ASP A 361 9.01 -18.67 2.48
N ASN A 362 7.87 -18.44 1.82
CA ASN A 362 7.69 -17.37 0.84
C ASN A 362 8.86 -17.30 -0.16
N ALA A 363 9.36 -18.45 -0.63
CA ALA A 363 10.43 -18.49 -1.61
C ALA A 363 10.02 -17.78 -2.91
N HIS A 364 10.84 -16.84 -3.39
CA HIS A 364 10.61 -16.15 -4.66
C HIS A 364 11.90 -15.59 -5.26
N ILE A 365 11.87 -15.36 -6.58
CA ILE A 365 12.82 -14.50 -7.28
C ILE A 365 12.15 -13.15 -7.54
N TYR A 366 12.92 -12.07 -7.51
CA TYR A 366 12.41 -10.73 -7.76
C TYR A 366 13.43 -9.89 -8.53
N PHE A 367 12.93 -8.80 -9.09
CA PHE A 367 13.76 -7.66 -9.43
C PHE A 367 13.24 -6.40 -8.74
N GLY A 368 14.15 -5.46 -8.49
CA GLY A 368 13.86 -4.16 -7.90
C GLY A 368 14.32 -3.03 -8.80
N VAL A 369 13.39 -2.14 -9.11
CA VAL A 369 13.67 -0.85 -9.74
C VAL A 369 14.12 0.10 -8.64
N PRO A 370 15.31 0.71 -8.76
CA PRO A 370 15.84 1.52 -7.68
C PRO A 370 15.04 2.81 -7.50
N PRO A 371 15.01 3.36 -6.29
CA PRO A 371 14.59 4.75 -6.08
C PRO A 371 15.44 5.73 -6.90
N MET A 372 14.78 6.78 -7.36
CA MET A 372 15.40 7.96 -7.96
C MET A 372 15.92 8.91 -6.88
N ALA A 373 15.16 9.05 -5.78
CA ALA A 373 15.42 9.98 -4.69
C ALA A 373 15.24 9.34 -3.31
N ARG A 374 15.80 9.96 -2.26
CA ARG A 374 15.48 9.67 -0.86
C ARG A 374 15.44 10.92 -0.01
N LYS A 375 14.60 10.90 1.02
CA LYS A 375 14.49 11.98 2.00
C LYS A 375 15.77 12.08 2.84
N GLN A 376 16.36 13.27 2.89
CA GLN A 376 17.45 13.66 3.76
C GLN A 376 17.12 15.03 4.36
N GLY A 377 16.71 15.03 5.63
CA GLY A 377 16.13 16.23 6.26
C GLY A 377 14.84 16.65 5.53
N GLU A 378 14.74 17.91 5.14
CA GLU A 378 13.61 18.47 4.40
C GLU A 378 13.74 18.33 2.87
N GLN A 379 14.84 17.77 2.38
CA GLN A 379 15.11 17.65 0.96
C GLN A 379 15.13 16.19 0.50
N TYR A 380 15.05 16.00 -0.81
CA TYR A 380 15.13 14.71 -1.46
C TYR A 380 16.38 14.65 -2.34
N VAL A 381 17.30 13.75 -2.01
CA VAL A 381 18.60 13.62 -2.68
C VAL A 381 18.66 12.38 -3.56
N GLY A 382 19.30 12.55 -4.71
CA GLY A 382 19.39 11.58 -5.79
C GLY A 382 20.76 11.63 -6.41
N ILE A 383 21.12 10.55 -7.11
CA ILE A 383 22.36 10.50 -7.86
C ILE A 383 22.41 11.61 -8.93
N ASP A 384 21.27 11.94 -9.53
CA ASP A 384 21.08 13.02 -10.52
C ASP A 384 20.81 14.41 -9.89
N PHE A 385 20.48 14.46 -8.59
CA PHE A 385 20.18 15.70 -7.86
C PHE A 385 20.89 15.66 -6.49
N PRO A 386 22.24 15.74 -6.49
CA PRO A 386 23.03 15.62 -5.27
C PRO A 386 22.85 16.80 -4.31
N GLY A 387 22.42 17.96 -4.81
CA GLY A 387 22.11 19.15 -4.01
C GLY A 387 20.74 19.11 -3.32
N GLY A 388 19.94 18.08 -3.59
CA GLY A 388 18.59 17.94 -3.05
C GLY A 388 17.53 18.75 -3.79
N LEU A 389 16.31 18.24 -3.78
CA LEU A 389 15.10 18.92 -4.27
C LEU A 389 14.06 18.98 -3.15
N SER A 390 13.16 19.97 -3.21
CA SER A 390 11.91 19.89 -2.43
C SER A 390 11.06 18.71 -2.95
N LEU A 391 10.07 18.26 -2.17
CA LEU A 391 9.15 17.21 -2.63
C LEU A 391 8.37 17.63 -3.89
N GLU A 392 7.97 18.90 -3.97
CA GLU A 392 7.24 19.44 -5.10
C GLU A 392 8.10 19.48 -6.36
N ASP A 393 9.35 19.95 -6.25
CA ASP A 393 10.29 19.96 -7.37
C ASP A 393 10.67 18.54 -7.82
N LEU A 394 10.81 17.61 -6.88
CA LEU A 394 11.04 16.20 -7.21
C LEU A 394 9.86 15.62 -7.98
N ARG A 395 8.62 15.83 -7.51
CA ARG A 395 7.41 15.37 -8.21
C ARG A 395 7.31 16.00 -9.61
N LEU A 396 7.65 17.28 -9.74
CA LEU A 396 7.69 17.95 -11.04
C LEU A 396 8.73 17.31 -11.98
N ALA A 397 9.95 17.10 -11.48
CA ALA A 397 11.02 16.41 -12.19
C ALA A 397 10.64 14.98 -12.63
N MET A 398 9.88 14.26 -11.81
CA MET A 398 9.48 12.87 -12.07
C MET A 398 8.30 12.72 -13.04
N THR A 399 7.63 13.81 -13.42
CA THR A 399 6.40 13.79 -14.26
C THR A 399 6.57 13.04 -15.58
N ASN A 400 7.77 13.07 -16.16
CA ASN A 400 8.06 12.46 -17.46
C ASN A 400 8.60 11.01 -17.36
N ASN A 401 8.74 10.48 -16.14
CA ASN A 401 9.10 9.08 -15.91
C ASN A 401 7.83 8.25 -15.70
N THR A 402 7.83 7.05 -16.26
CA THR A 402 6.60 6.26 -16.42
C THR A 402 6.88 4.77 -16.26
N ALA A 403 5.97 4.05 -15.62
CA ALA A 403 5.84 2.60 -15.74
C ALA A 403 4.50 2.26 -16.39
N ASN A 404 4.46 1.25 -17.26
CA ASN A 404 3.23 0.68 -17.78
C ASN A 404 3.09 -0.74 -17.23
N PHE A 405 2.00 -1.02 -16.52
CA PHE A 405 1.69 -2.36 -16.00
C PHE A 405 0.61 -3.01 -16.86
N TYR A 406 0.96 -4.09 -17.56
CA TYR A 406 0.01 -4.85 -18.36
C TYR A 406 -0.66 -5.94 -17.50
N LEU A 407 -1.97 -5.78 -17.29
CA LEU A 407 -2.82 -6.68 -16.52
C LEU A 407 -3.59 -7.62 -17.46
N PRO A 408 -3.26 -8.93 -17.48
CA PRO A 408 -3.77 -9.85 -18.49
C PRO A 408 -5.24 -10.19 -18.24
N VAL A 409 -6.04 -10.23 -19.31
CA VAL A 409 -7.48 -10.59 -19.25
C VAL A 409 -7.72 -11.93 -18.56
N GLN A 410 -6.79 -12.88 -18.69
CA GLN A 410 -6.92 -14.22 -18.09
C GLN A 410 -6.96 -14.21 -16.55
N ALA A 411 -6.50 -13.13 -15.90
CA ALA A 411 -6.53 -13.03 -14.44
C ALA A 411 -7.68 -12.17 -13.91
N GLU A 412 -8.49 -11.56 -14.80
CA GLU A 412 -9.59 -10.65 -14.45
C GLU A 412 -10.59 -11.29 -13.49
N ASP A 413 -11.03 -12.52 -13.73
CA ASP A 413 -12.01 -13.19 -12.87
C ASP A 413 -11.53 -13.33 -11.42
N SER A 414 -10.22 -13.46 -11.22
CA SER A 414 -9.61 -13.68 -9.90
C SER A 414 -9.06 -12.43 -9.23
N GLN A 415 -8.71 -11.40 -10.00
CA GLN A 415 -8.01 -10.20 -9.52
C GLN A 415 -8.73 -8.89 -9.86
N GLY A 416 -9.73 -8.91 -10.73
CA GLY A 416 -10.41 -7.73 -11.25
C GLY A 416 -10.94 -6.81 -10.15
N THR A 417 -11.59 -7.38 -9.13
CA THR A 417 -12.05 -6.61 -7.96
C THR A 417 -10.90 -5.93 -7.21
N ASN A 418 -9.76 -6.61 -7.04
CA ASN A 418 -8.59 -6.03 -6.36
C ASN A 418 -7.94 -4.95 -7.23
N TRP A 419 -7.83 -5.16 -8.53
CA TRP A 419 -7.30 -4.17 -9.47
C TRP A 419 -8.15 -2.91 -9.46
N SER A 420 -9.48 -3.04 -9.58
CA SER A 420 -10.40 -1.91 -9.58
C SER A 420 -10.30 -1.10 -8.29
N ARG A 421 -10.23 -1.75 -7.12
CA ARG A 421 -10.03 -1.08 -5.82
C ARG A 421 -8.74 -0.25 -5.75
N LEU A 422 -7.70 -0.70 -6.45
CA LEU A 422 -6.41 0.00 -6.54
C LEU A 422 -6.38 1.02 -7.71
N GLY A 423 -7.46 1.17 -8.47
CA GLY A 423 -7.54 2.07 -9.62
C GLY A 423 -6.93 1.53 -10.92
N PHE A 424 -6.70 0.22 -11.01
CA PHE A 424 -6.15 -0.46 -12.19
C PHE A 424 -7.25 -1.21 -12.96
N LYS A 425 -7.06 -1.34 -14.28
CA LYS A 425 -7.96 -2.08 -15.18
C LYS A 425 -7.19 -3.13 -15.97
N LYS A 426 -7.89 -4.14 -16.50
CA LYS A 426 -7.25 -5.06 -17.46
C LYS A 426 -6.68 -4.31 -18.66
N GLY A 427 -5.61 -4.85 -19.23
CA GLY A 427 -4.84 -4.21 -20.29
C GLY A 427 -3.73 -3.31 -19.75
N ASP A 428 -3.38 -2.29 -20.51
CA ASP A 428 -2.30 -1.35 -20.19
C ASP A 428 -2.72 -0.32 -19.14
N ASN A 429 -1.90 -0.18 -18.10
CA ASN A 429 -2.05 0.82 -17.05
C ASN A 429 -0.81 1.69 -16.98
N TYR A 430 -0.95 2.91 -17.48
CA TYR A 430 0.09 3.92 -17.46
C TYR A 430 0.19 4.58 -16.08
N CYS A 431 1.37 4.50 -15.47
CA CYS A 431 1.65 4.93 -14.11
C CYS A 431 2.81 5.94 -14.08
N PRO A 432 2.53 7.25 -13.98
CA PRO A 432 3.55 8.27 -13.75
C PRO A 432 4.32 8.08 -12.45
N TYR A 433 5.59 8.51 -12.42
CA TYR A 433 6.42 8.35 -11.23
C TYR A 433 6.09 9.32 -10.09
N ASN A 434 5.35 10.40 -10.37
CA ASN A 434 5.01 11.47 -9.43
C ASN A 434 3.60 11.35 -8.84
N ILE A 435 2.91 10.24 -9.07
CA ILE A 435 1.60 9.94 -8.48
C ILE A 435 1.80 8.99 -7.30
N MET A 436 1.08 9.25 -6.21
CA MET A 436 1.05 8.36 -5.06
C MET A 436 0.16 7.16 -5.36
N TYR A 437 0.73 5.97 -5.22
CA TYR A 437 0.04 4.69 -5.34
C TYR A 437 -0.13 4.06 -3.97
N ARG A 438 -1.37 3.71 -3.63
CA ARG A 438 -1.64 3.00 -2.37
C ARG A 438 -0.93 1.67 -2.34
N ASP A 439 -1.08 0.89 -3.40
CA ASP A 439 -0.36 -0.34 -3.65
C ASP A 439 -0.25 -0.53 -5.16
N LEU A 440 0.73 -1.32 -5.59
CA LEU A 440 0.89 -1.65 -7.00
C LEU A 440 0.17 -2.98 -7.30
N PRO A 441 -0.31 -3.19 -8.54
CA PRO A 441 -1.18 -4.32 -8.82
C PRO A 441 -0.39 -5.62 -8.74
N SER A 442 -1.00 -6.65 -8.18
CA SER A 442 -0.51 -8.02 -8.36
C SER A 442 -1.05 -8.63 -9.65
N ALA A 443 -0.52 -9.79 -10.02
CA ALA A 443 -0.88 -10.50 -11.24
C ALA A 443 -0.55 -9.73 -12.54
N VAL A 444 0.59 -9.05 -12.56
CA VAL A 444 1.10 -8.31 -13.72
C VAL A 444 1.83 -9.25 -14.68
N ARG A 445 1.56 -9.15 -15.97
CA ARG A 445 2.24 -9.95 -17.00
C ARG A 445 3.54 -9.29 -17.46
N GLU A 446 3.48 -7.99 -17.66
CA GLU A 446 4.57 -7.20 -18.25
C GLU A 446 4.60 -5.80 -17.63
N ILE A 447 5.80 -5.27 -17.47
CA ILE A 447 6.07 -3.94 -16.95
C ILE A 447 7.06 -3.28 -17.91
N THR A 448 6.68 -2.12 -18.43
CA THR A 448 7.58 -1.29 -19.24
C THR A 448 7.94 -0.03 -18.45
N ILE A 449 9.22 0.31 -18.39
CA ILE A 449 9.72 1.49 -17.67
C ILE A 449 10.51 2.35 -18.65
N SER A 450 10.20 3.65 -18.66
CA SER A 450 10.87 4.62 -19.52
C SER A 450 10.79 6.02 -18.93
N GLY A 451 11.66 6.89 -19.41
CA GLY A 451 11.65 8.30 -19.08
C GLY A 451 13.06 8.87 -18.96
N PRO A 452 13.17 10.20 -18.73
CA PRO A 452 14.46 10.88 -18.68
C PRO A 452 15.47 10.25 -17.72
N SER A 453 15.01 9.73 -16.57
CA SER A 453 15.87 9.11 -15.55
C SER A 453 16.56 7.82 -16.00
N PHE A 454 16.13 7.24 -17.13
CA PHE A 454 16.71 6.03 -17.72
C PHE A 454 17.42 6.34 -19.05
N GLY A 455 17.56 7.62 -19.42
CA GLY A 455 18.13 8.05 -20.69
C GLY A 455 17.27 7.60 -21.89
N PRO A 456 17.86 7.27 -23.05
CA PRO A 456 17.14 6.72 -24.19
C PRO A 456 16.60 5.29 -23.98
N ARG A 457 16.92 4.64 -22.85
CA ARG A 457 16.62 3.22 -22.65
C ARG A 457 15.16 3.00 -22.29
N LYS A 458 14.60 1.91 -22.79
CA LYS A 458 13.31 1.38 -22.35
C LYS A 458 13.53 0.01 -21.73
N LEU A 459 13.12 -0.14 -20.48
CA LEU A 459 13.28 -1.37 -19.72
C LEU A 459 11.96 -2.14 -19.77
N GLU A 460 11.99 -3.41 -20.17
CA GLU A 460 10.82 -4.27 -20.19
C GLU A 460 11.04 -5.49 -19.33
N ALA A 461 10.19 -5.71 -18.34
CA ALA A 461 10.20 -6.91 -17.51
C ALA A 461 8.89 -7.67 -17.70
N ARG A 462 8.98 -8.95 -18.08
CA ARG A 462 7.82 -9.81 -18.27
C ARG A 462 8.04 -11.20 -17.70
N THR A 463 6.96 -11.82 -17.24
CA THR A 463 6.98 -13.27 -17.01
C THR A 463 6.96 -14.00 -18.36
N THR A 464 7.78 -15.03 -18.49
CA THR A 464 7.77 -15.94 -19.65
C THR A 464 6.73 -17.05 -19.52
N SER A 465 6.12 -17.19 -18.32
CA SER A 465 5.04 -18.14 -18.06
C SER A 465 3.71 -17.59 -18.56
N ASN A 466 2.76 -18.48 -18.85
CA ASN A 466 1.34 -18.11 -18.99
C ASN A 466 0.60 -18.15 -17.65
N ASN A 467 1.07 -18.95 -16.69
CA ASN A 467 0.33 -19.23 -15.45
C ASN A 467 0.87 -18.48 -14.23
N LEU A 468 2.16 -18.11 -14.25
CA LEU A 468 2.77 -17.34 -13.18
C LEU A 468 2.87 -15.87 -13.58
N LEU A 469 2.35 -15.00 -12.73
CA LEU A 469 2.32 -13.56 -12.92
C LEU A 469 3.14 -12.87 -11.84
N LEU A 470 3.58 -11.65 -12.12
CA LEU A 470 4.35 -10.83 -11.20
C LEU A 470 3.43 -10.24 -10.12
N SER A 471 3.84 -10.34 -8.87
CA SER A 471 3.33 -9.48 -7.80
C SER A 471 4.22 -8.24 -7.71
N THR A 472 3.64 -7.05 -7.65
CA THR A 472 4.38 -5.80 -7.58
C THR A 472 4.11 -5.10 -6.25
N GLY A 473 5.03 -4.23 -5.82
CA GLY A 473 4.89 -3.44 -4.61
C GLY A 473 6.14 -3.42 -3.75
N ASN A 474 6.22 -2.44 -2.86
CA ASN A 474 7.32 -2.26 -1.91
C ASN A 474 6.77 -1.99 -0.51
N ARG A 475 5.96 -0.93 -0.41
CA ARG A 475 5.19 -0.54 0.75
C ARG A 475 3.91 0.13 0.28
N ALA A 476 2.94 0.25 1.17
CA ALA A 476 1.79 1.08 0.89
C ALA A 476 2.18 2.57 0.80
N ASP A 477 1.41 3.35 0.06
CA ASP A 477 1.58 4.80 -0.17
C ASP A 477 2.96 5.16 -0.71
N MET A 478 3.22 4.73 -1.95
CA MET A 478 4.48 4.98 -2.60
C MET A 478 4.30 5.70 -3.92
N GLU A 479 5.21 6.63 -4.20
CA GLU A 479 5.40 7.18 -5.54
C GLU A 479 6.45 6.30 -6.24
N LEU A 480 6.32 6.02 -7.55
CA LEU A 480 7.24 5.07 -8.20
C LEU A 480 8.70 5.54 -8.19
N TRP A 481 8.95 6.85 -8.05
CA TRP A 481 10.31 7.36 -7.85
C TRP A 481 10.96 6.85 -6.56
N GLU A 482 10.20 6.33 -5.60
CA GLU A 482 10.71 5.67 -4.39
C GLU A 482 11.26 4.26 -4.66
N GLY A 483 11.12 3.75 -5.88
CA GLY A 483 11.54 2.42 -6.27
C GLY A 483 10.57 1.34 -5.82
N PHE A 484 10.41 0.32 -6.65
CA PHE A 484 9.45 -0.75 -6.44
C PHE A 484 10.05 -2.13 -6.73
N LEU A 485 9.43 -3.18 -6.19
CA LEU A 485 9.83 -4.56 -6.41
C LEU A 485 8.79 -5.29 -7.23
N CYS A 486 9.24 -6.28 -7.97
CA CYS A 486 8.41 -7.17 -8.78
C CYS A 486 8.89 -8.59 -8.57
N ARG A 487 7.99 -9.46 -8.14
CA ARG A 487 8.31 -10.79 -7.61
C ARG A 487 7.58 -11.85 -8.40
N LEU A 488 8.29 -12.91 -8.75
CA LEU A 488 7.71 -14.13 -9.29
C LEU A 488 7.74 -15.16 -8.15
N THR A 489 6.57 -15.39 -7.56
CA THR A 489 6.41 -16.33 -6.44
C THR A 489 5.72 -17.59 -6.92
N ARG A 490 6.20 -18.73 -6.43
CA ARG A 490 5.59 -20.04 -6.63
C ARG A 490 5.28 -20.65 -5.28
N PRO A 491 4.07 -20.40 -4.74
CA PRO A 491 3.67 -21.01 -3.48
C PRO A 491 3.81 -22.53 -3.58
N SER A 492 4.57 -23.11 -2.66
CA SER A 492 4.73 -24.55 -2.53
C SER A 492 5.37 -25.27 -3.74
N ASP A 493 6.30 -24.63 -4.48
CA ASP A 493 7.04 -25.31 -5.57
C ASP A 493 7.82 -26.52 -5.03
N ARG A 494 7.71 -27.67 -5.71
CA ARG A 494 8.42 -28.92 -5.36
C ARG A 494 9.26 -29.46 -6.51
N ARG A 495 9.43 -28.68 -7.59
CA ARG A 495 10.15 -29.14 -8.76
C ARG A 495 11.66 -29.12 -8.51
N HIS A 496 12.33 -30.17 -8.95
CA HIS A 496 13.79 -30.29 -8.91
C HIS A 496 14.47 -29.80 -10.20
N ARG A 497 13.72 -29.15 -11.10
CA ARG A 497 14.23 -28.66 -12.39
C ARG A 497 13.82 -27.22 -12.65
N VAL A 498 14.79 -26.45 -13.10
CA VAL A 498 14.64 -25.08 -13.57
C VAL A 498 14.15 -25.03 -15.02
N VAL A 499 13.17 -24.16 -15.32
CA VAL A 499 12.62 -23.98 -16.68
C VAL A 499 12.56 -22.50 -17.07
N LYS A 500 13.07 -22.18 -18.27
CA LYS A 500 13.14 -20.80 -18.79
C LYS A 500 11.78 -20.21 -19.15
N THR A 501 10.79 -21.05 -19.43
CA THR A 501 9.40 -20.66 -19.72
C THR A 501 8.63 -20.24 -18.47
N GLU A 502 9.25 -20.24 -17.29
CA GLU A 502 8.65 -19.73 -16.06
C GLU A 502 9.66 -18.84 -15.32
N ALA A 503 10.07 -17.78 -15.99
CA ALA A 503 11.13 -16.88 -15.57
C ALA A 503 10.67 -15.43 -15.67
N ILE A 504 11.41 -14.53 -15.03
CA ILE A 504 11.33 -13.09 -15.29
C ILE A 504 12.33 -12.81 -16.40
N LYS A 505 11.86 -12.37 -17.58
CA LYS A 505 12.72 -11.82 -18.63
C LYS A 505 12.72 -10.30 -18.50
N PHE A 506 13.92 -9.73 -18.40
CA PHE A 506 14.22 -8.31 -18.44
C PHE A 506 14.91 -8.01 -19.77
N THR A 507 14.42 -7.01 -20.51
CA THR A 507 14.98 -6.56 -21.78
C THR A 507 15.30 -5.08 -21.66
N ILE A 508 16.38 -4.64 -22.30
CA ILE A 508 16.84 -3.26 -22.33
C ILE A 508 16.94 -2.88 -23.80
N GLU A 509 16.01 -2.04 -24.25
CA GLU A 509 15.96 -1.48 -25.61
C GLU A 509 16.68 -0.14 -25.69
#